data_AF-A0A349V2H2-F1
#
_entry.id   AF-A0A349V2H2-F1
#
_cell.length_a   1.000
_cell.length_b   1.000
_cell.length_c   1.000
_cell.angle_alpha   90.00
_cell.angle_beta   90.00
_cell.angle_gamma   90.00
#
_symmetry.space_group_name_H-M   'P 1'
#
loop_
_entity.id
_entity.type
_entity.pdbx_description
1 polymer ?
#
loop_
_entity_poly.entity_id
_entity_poly.type
_entity_poly.pdbx_seq_one_letter_code
_entity_poly.pdbx_strand_id
1 'polypeptide(L)'
;ENAADLAGGVDIGQQDPSLQRTLLDMGLDWKIRESHDLGLALLEALEQVGGLHSQTVGRAGFAVLKAVDIPAVLIETGFMTNPTQEKALQQELTQERIAGAIYRGLSAYCDRDERCPSRTRNESVYVVAPGDSLPLIAARLDVSVADLKKQNPTRSGPLQIGQKLKVPQ
;
A
#
# COMPACT_ATOMS: atom_id res chain seq x y z
N GLU A 1 -26.56 -18.96 -2.09
CA GLU A 1 -26.73 -17.48 -1.99
C GLU A 1 -25.56 -16.65 -2.56
N ASN A 2 -24.40 -17.23 -2.96
CA ASN A 2 -23.22 -16.43 -3.34
C ASN A 2 -22.94 -16.30 -4.86
N ALA A 3 -23.90 -16.64 -5.73
CA ALA A 3 -23.68 -16.61 -7.19
C ALA A 3 -24.26 -15.36 -7.87
N ALA A 4 -25.20 -14.66 -7.22
CA ALA A 4 -25.89 -13.50 -7.79
C ALA A 4 -25.12 -12.18 -7.59
N ASP A 5 -24.26 -12.09 -6.56
CA ASP A 5 -23.47 -10.89 -6.24
C ASP A 5 -22.14 -10.78 -7.00
N LEU A 6 -21.79 -11.77 -7.83
CA LEU A 6 -20.54 -11.77 -8.59
C LEU A 6 -20.55 -10.82 -9.80
N ALA A 7 -21.74 -10.44 -10.27
CA ALA A 7 -21.91 -9.43 -11.32
C ALA A 7 -22.30 -8.12 -10.63
N GLY A 8 -21.31 -7.30 -10.28
CA GLY A 8 -21.47 -6.08 -9.48
C GLY A 8 -22.37 -5.01 -10.12
N GLY A 9 -23.68 -5.24 -10.16
CA GLY A 9 -24.70 -4.24 -10.48
C GLY A 9 -24.58 -3.55 -11.84
N VAL A 10 -23.77 -4.06 -12.77
CA VAL A 10 -23.58 -3.44 -14.07
C VAL A 10 -24.76 -3.77 -14.98
N ASP A 11 -25.65 -2.80 -15.20
CA ASP A 11 -26.74 -2.89 -16.19
C ASP A 11 -26.16 -2.72 -17.60
N ILE A 12 -25.68 -3.82 -18.16
CA ILE A 12 -25.19 -3.90 -19.54
C ILE A 12 -26.38 -4.37 -20.38
N GLY A 13 -27.09 -3.43 -20.98
CA GLY A 13 -28.39 -3.62 -21.67
C GLY A 13 -28.44 -4.78 -22.69
N GLN A 14 -29.63 -5.02 -23.28
CA GLN A 14 -30.01 -6.21 -24.07
C GLN A 14 -28.99 -6.73 -25.10
N GLN A 15 -27.95 -7.42 -24.65
CA GLN A 15 -26.95 -8.10 -25.47
C GLN A 15 -27.02 -9.62 -25.26
N ASP A 16 -26.40 -10.36 -26.18
CA ASP A 16 -26.33 -11.82 -26.15
C ASP A 16 -25.68 -12.31 -24.84
N PRO A 17 -26.31 -13.23 -24.08
CA PRO A 17 -25.75 -13.78 -22.85
C PRO A 17 -24.34 -14.38 -22.99
N SER A 18 -23.98 -14.88 -24.18
CA SER A 18 -22.65 -15.40 -24.46
C SER A 18 -21.59 -14.29 -24.49
N LEU A 19 -21.89 -13.16 -25.12
CA LEU A 19 -21.01 -11.98 -25.18
C LEU A 19 -20.82 -11.38 -23.79
N GLN A 20 -21.90 -11.28 -23.00
CA GLN A 20 -21.83 -10.80 -21.61
C GLN A 20 -20.89 -11.66 -20.76
N ARG A 21 -20.95 -12.99 -20.93
CA ARG A 21 -20.06 -13.91 -20.22
C ARG A 21 -18.61 -13.76 -20.64
N THR A 22 -18.34 -13.61 -21.93
CA THR A 22 -16.98 -13.36 -22.43
C THR A 22 -16.42 -12.05 -21.88
N LEU A 23 -17.21 -10.97 -21.88
CA LEU A 23 -16.77 -9.68 -21.32
C LEU A 23 -16.48 -9.78 -19.81
N LEU A 24 -17.33 -10.51 -19.07
CA LEU A 24 -17.10 -10.78 -17.65
C LEU A 24 -15.82 -11.57 -17.41
N ASP A 25 -15.61 -12.66 -18.16
CA ASP A 25 -14.42 -13.50 -18.05
C ASP A 25 -13.15 -12.70 -18.37
N MET A 26 -13.18 -11.84 -19.40
CA MET A 26 -12.07 -10.93 -19.74
C MET A 26 -11.79 -9.93 -18.62
N GLY A 27 -12.83 -9.37 -17.99
CA GLY A 27 -12.69 -8.46 -16.85
C GLY A 27 -12.07 -9.15 -15.63
N LEU A 28 -12.51 -10.38 -15.34
CA LEU A 28 -11.95 -11.21 -14.28
C LEU A 28 -10.47 -11.56 -14.53
N ASP A 29 -10.11 -11.95 -15.75
CA ASP A 29 -8.73 -12.26 -16.13
C ASP A 29 -7.83 -11.03 -16.01
N TRP A 30 -8.29 -9.87 -16.46
CA TRP A 30 -7.59 -8.60 -16.27
C TRP A 30 -7.40 -8.32 -14.78
N LYS A 31 -8.46 -8.37 -13.97
CA LYS A 31 -8.40 -8.10 -12.54
C LYS A 31 -7.43 -9.03 -11.81
N ILE A 32 -7.41 -10.32 -12.14
CA ILE A 32 -6.50 -11.29 -11.51
C ILE A 32 -5.04 -10.96 -11.82
N ARG A 33 -4.74 -10.64 -13.09
CA ARG A 33 -3.39 -10.23 -13.50
C ARG A 33 -2.97 -8.95 -12.80
N GLU A 34 -3.84 -7.94 -12.82
CA GLU A 34 -3.58 -6.63 -12.23
C GLU A 34 -3.39 -6.71 -10.70
N SER A 35 -4.24 -7.48 -10.02
CA SER A 35 -4.13 -7.71 -8.56
C SER A 35 -2.83 -8.44 -8.21
N HIS A 36 -2.36 -9.33 -9.08
CA HIS A 36 -1.11 -10.04 -8.88
C HIS A 36 0.10 -9.12 -9.03
N ASP A 37 0.11 -8.26 -10.04
CA ASP A 37 1.20 -7.30 -10.28
C ASP A 37 1.27 -6.25 -9.16
N LEU A 38 0.12 -5.75 -8.70
CA LEU A 38 0.03 -4.94 -7.47
C LEU A 38 0.58 -5.70 -6.25
N GLY A 39 0.20 -6.98 -6.10
CA GLY A 39 0.68 -7.84 -5.03
C GLY A 39 2.21 -7.99 -5.02
N LEU A 40 2.84 -8.15 -6.19
CA LEU A 40 4.29 -8.25 -6.32
C LEU A 40 5.00 -6.97 -5.88
N ALA A 41 4.50 -5.81 -6.32
CA ALA A 41 5.07 -4.52 -5.94
C ALA A 41 4.97 -4.26 -4.43
N LEU A 42 3.84 -4.64 -3.82
CA LEU A 42 3.66 -4.56 -2.36
C LEU A 42 4.57 -5.53 -1.61
N LEU A 43 4.71 -6.76 -2.11
CA LEU A 43 5.56 -7.79 -1.49
C LEU A 43 7.03 -7.34 -1.43
N GLU A 44 7.55 -6.83 -2.55
CA GLU A 44 8.91 -6.29 -2.66
C GLU A 44 9.15 -5.14 -1.66
N ALA A 45 8.18 -4.23 -1.53
CA ALA A 45 8.28 -3.10 -0.61
C ALA A 45 8.19 -3.49 0.87
N LEU A 46 7.40 -4.52 1.18
CA LEU A 46 7.19 -5.05 2.55
C LEU A 46 8.37 -5.89 3.04
N GLU A 47 9.10 -6.56 2.14
CA GLU A 47 10.31 -7.32 2.46
C GLU A 47 11.35 -6.48 3.21
N GLN A 48 11.39 -5.17 2.92
CA GLN A 48 12.34 -4.23 3.54
C GLN A 48 11.98 -3.83 4.98
N VAL A 49 10.78 -4.16 5.46
CA VAL A 49 10.29 -3.77 6.79
C VAL A 49 10.44 -4.88 7.83
N GLY A 50 10.39 -6.14 7.40
CA GLY A 50 10.50 -7.29 8.31
C GLY A 50 10.46 -8.64 7.58
N GLY A 51 10.57 -9.72 8.34
CA GLY A 51 10.53 -11.08 7.80
C GLY A 51 9.16 -11.42 7.22
N LEU A 52 9.12 -11.70 5.92
CA LEU A 52 7.92 -12.16 5.24
C LEU A 52 7.60 -13.61 5.64
N HIS A 53 6.31 -13.92 5.78
CA HIS A 53 5.85 -15.30 5.94
C HIS A 53 5.99 -16.11 4.65
N SER A 54 5.78 -15.45 3.50
CA SER A 54 5.90 -16.02 2.17
C SER A 54 6.62 -15.05 1.24
N GLN A 55 7.46 -15.58 0.36
CA GLN A 55 8.12 -14.82 -0.71
C GLN A 55 7.32 -14.81 -2.01
N THR A 56 6.06 -15.28 -1.99
CA THR A 56 5.19 -15.36 -3.15
C THR A 56 3.81 -14.78 -2.86
N VAL A 57 3.19 -14.22 -3.90
CA VAL A 57 1.80 -13.72 -3.84
C VAL A 57 0.83 -14.90 -3.89
N GLY A 58 0.08 -15.09 -2.81
CA GLY A 58 -0.96 -16.11 -2.72
C GLY A 58 -2.22 -15.76 -3.51
N ARG A 59 -3.03 -16.78 -3.83
CA ARG A 59 -4.37 -16.61 -4.40
C ARG A 59 -5.39 -17.32 -3.51
N ALA A 60 -6.50 -16.65 -3.25
CA ALA A 60 -7.59 -17.18 -2.42
C ALA A 60 -8.93 -16.57 -2.80
N GLY A 61 -10.02 -17.32 -2.57
CA GLY A 61 -11.39 -16.93 -2.90
C GLY A 61 -12.06 -16.00 -1.88
N PHE A 62 -11.32 -15.05 -1.31
CA PHE A 62 -11.85 -14.12 -0.29
C PHE A 62 -12.95 -13.23 -0.87
N ALA A 63 -14.08 -13.12 -0.16
CA ALA A 63 -15.22 -12.31 -0.60
C ALA A 63 -14.85 -10.84 -0.85
N VAL A 64 -13.99 -10.27 0.00
CA VAL A 64 -13.50 -8.89 -0.11
C VAL A 64 -12.66 -8.62 -1.36
N LEU A 65 -12.20 -9.67 -2.06
CA LEU A 65 -11.39 -9.56 -3.27
C LEU A 65 -12.17 -9.85 -4.56
N LYS A 66 -13.51 -9.95 -4.50
CA LYS A 66 -14.35 -10.40 -5.63
C LYS A 66 -14.81 -9.31 -6.59
N ALA A 67 -14.63 -8.04 -6.26
CA ALA A 67 -14.93 -6.95 -7.19
C ALA A 67 -14.18 -7.16 -8.52
N VAL A 68 -14.87 -7.01 -9.64
CA VAL A 68 -14.36 -7.36 -10.98
C VAL A 68 -13.73 -6.17 -11.71
N ASP A 69 -14.04 -4.97 -11.26
CA ASP A 69 -13.69 -3.69 -11.86
C ASP A 69 -12.48 -3.01 -11.20
N ILE A 70 -12.00 -3.55 -10.06
CA ILE A 70 -10.90 -2.96 -9.29
C ILE A 70 -9.91 -4.06 -8.87
N PRO A 71 -8.59 -3.85 -9.07
CA PRO A 71 -7.55 -4.72 -8.53
C PRO A 71 -7.62 -4.74 -6.99
N ALA A 72 -7.53 -5.93 -6.39
CA ALA A 72 -7.70 -6.07 -4.95
C ALA A 72 -6.74 -7.12 -4.38
N VAL A 73 -6.11 -6.76 -3.26
CA VAL A 73 -5.15 -7.58 -2.52
C VAL A 73 -5.51 -7.60 -1.03
N LEU A 74 -5.12 -8.67 -0.34
CA LEU A 74 -5.16 -8.76 1.11
C LEU A 74 -3.72 -8.80 1.62
N ILE A 75 -3.40 -7.95 2.58
CA ILE A 75 -2.06 -7.83 3.15
C ILE A 75 -2.07 -8.41 4.56
N GLU A 76 -1.26 -9.44 4.78
CA GLU A 76 -1.00 -9.98 6.12
C GLU A 76 0.21 -9.26 6.72
N THR A 77 -0.02 -8.46 7.76
CA THR A 77 1.02 -7.63 8.38
C THR A 77 1.85 -8.38 9.42
N GLY A 78 1.38 -9.54 9.87
CA GLY A 78 2.03 -10.41 10.84
C GLY A 78 1.04 -11.30 11.61
N PHE A 79 1.55 -12.18 12.48
CA PHE A 79 0.75 -13.11 13.26
C PHE A 79 0.56 -12.64 14.70
N MET A 80 -0.67 -12.34 15.10
CA MET A 80 -1.00 -12.03 16.50
C MET A 80 -0.76 -13.21 17.44
N THR A 81 -0.74 -14.44 16.93
CA THR A 81 -0.44 -15.65 17.71
C THR A 81 1.05 -15.78 18.05
N ASN A 82 1.92 -15.00 17.39
CA ASN A 82 3.34 -14.94 17.72
C ASN A 82 3.60 -13.74 18.66
N PRO A 83 4.00 -13.97 19.93
CA PRO A 83 4.13 -12.88 20.91
C PRO A 83 5.14 -11.79 20.53
N THR A 84 6.17 -12.12 19.75
CA THR A 84 7.15 -11.15 19.27
C THR A 84 6.53 -10.24 18.21
N GLN A 85 5.79 -10.81 17.26
CA GLN A 85 5.12 -10.05 16.22
C GLN A 85 3.93 -9.26 16.77
N GLU A 86 3.14 -9.84 17.69
CA GLU A 86 2.06 -9.15 18.38
C GLU A 86 2.55 -7.86 19.05
N LYS A 87 3.61 -7.95 19.87
CA LYS A 87 4.20 -6.79 20.53
C LYS A 87 4.73 -5.76 19.53
N ALA A 88 5.33 -6.22 18.43
CA ALA A 88 5.84 -5.34 17.37
C ALA A 88 4.70 -4.60 16.66
N LEU A 89 3.61 -5.29 16.33
CA LEU A 89 2.42 -4.73 15.66
C LEU A 89 1.68 -3.71 16.52
N GLN A 90 1.85 -3.75 17.85
CA GLN A 90 1.33 -2.74 18.77
C GLN A 90 2.19 -1.47 18.81
N GLN A 91 3.41 -1.48 18.26
CA GLN A 91 4.28 -0.30 18.24
C GLN A 91 3.96 0.62 17.06
N GLU A 92 3.80 1.92 17.33
CA GLU A 92 3.50 2.94 16.30
C GLU A 92 4.58 2.98 15.21
N LEU A 93 5.86 2.89 15.58
CA LEU A 93 6.95 2.87 14.61
C LEU A 93 6.85 1.69 13.64
N THR A 94 6.41 0.51 14.10
CA THR A 94 6.23 -0.65 13.23
C THR A 94 5.07 -0.41 12.27
N GLN A 95 3.94 0.11 12.77
CA GLN A 95 2.77 0.42 11.96
C GLN A 95 3.11 1.44 10.86
N GLU A 96 3.85 2.50 11.19
CA GLU A 96 4.29 3.50 10.23
C GLU A 96 5.27 2.92 9.19
N ARG A 97 6.16 2.00 9.59
CA ARG A 97 7.05 1.34 8.62
C ARG A 97 6.26 0.45 7.66
N ILE A 98 5.25 -0.27 8.14
CA ILE A 98 4.35 -1.09 7.30
C ILE A 98 3.54 -0.18 6.37
N ALA A 99 2.94 0.88 6.89
CA ALA A 99 2.18 1.85 6.09
C ALA A 99 3.06 2.49 5.01
N GLY A 100 4.29 2.89 5.35
CA GLY A 100 5.28 3.40 4.40
C GLY A 100 5.64 2.38 3.32
N ALA A 101 5.79 1.09 3.67
CA ALA A 101 6.00 0.04 2.67
C ALA A 101 4.81 -0.17 1.74
N ILE A 102 3.58 -0.13 2.27
CA ILE A 102 2.37 -0.21 1.44
C ILE A 102 2.33 0.98 0.48
N TYR A 103 2.62 2.18 0.99
CA TYR A 103 2.71 3.38 0.16
C TYR A 103 3.79 3.21 -0.93
N ARG A 104 5.00 2.74 -0.60
CA ARG A 104 6.06 2.43 -1.59
C ARG A 104 5.62 1.43 -2.64
N GLY A 105 4.98 0.33 -2.23
CA GLY A 105 4.53 -0.69 -3.16
C GLY A 105 3.47 -0.17 -4.12
N LEU A 106 2.47 0.57 -3.60
CA LEU A 106 1.48 1.26 -4.42
C LEU A 106 2.14 2.31 -5.33
N SER A 107 3.18 2.97 -4.82
CA SER A 107 3.97 3.93 -5.57
C SER A 107 4.65 3.33 -6.78
N ALA A 108 5.39 2.25 -6.56
CA ALA A 108 6.11 1.55 -7.60
C ALA A 108 5.17 0.90 -8.63
N TYR A 109 4.00 0.41 -8.17
CA TYR A 109 2.94 -0.08 -9.05
C TYR A 109 2.41 1.06 -9.94
N CYS A 110 2.03 2.19 -9.35
CA CYS A 110 1.46 3.32 -10.09
C CYS A 110 2.46 4.04 -11.01
N ASP A 111 3.75 4.00 -10.73
CA ASP A 111 4.76 4.58 -11.62
C ASP A 111 4.86 3.83 -12.96
N ARG A 112 4.27 2.62 -13.07
CA ARG A 112 4.23 1.79 -14.28
C ARG A 112 2.85 1.75 -14.94
N ASP A 113 1.85 2.40 -14.36
CA ASP A 113 0.47 2.38 -14.85
C ASP A 113 -0.06 3.80 -15.07
N GLU A 114 -0.28 4.15 -16.34
CA GLU A 114 -0.79 5.47 -16.74
C GLU A 114 -2.21 5.77 -16.22
N ARG A 115 -2.95 4.75 -15.78
CA ARG A 115 -4.28 4.91 -15.17
C ARG A 115 -4.20 5.43 -13.74
N CYS A 116 -3.04 5.31 -13.09
CA CYS A 116 -2.84 5.89 -11.77
C CYS A 116 -2.79 7.41 -11.82
N PRO A 117 -3.26 8.10 -10.76
CA PRO A 117 -3.15 9.54 -10.67
C PRO A 117 -1.68 9.97 -10.70
N SER A 118 -1.38 10.97 -11.54
CA SER A 118 -0.02 11.53 -11.65
C SER A 118 0.42 12.15 -10.32
N ARG A 119 1.63 11.78 -9.88
CA ARG A 119 2.25 12.39 -8.71
C ARG A 119 2.79 13.78 -9.04
N THR A 120 2.14 14.82 -8.53
CA THR A 120 2.77 16.13 -8.44
C THR A 120 3.83 16.12 -7.33
N ARG A 121 5.11 15.95 -7.69
CA ARG A 121 6.26 16.13 -6.78
C ARG A 121 6.44 17.61 -6.45
N ASN A 122 5.67 18.09 -5.47
CA ASN A 122 5.96 19.36 -4.84
C ASN A 122 6.91 19.15 -3.66
N GLU A 123 7.82 20.10 -3.43
CA GLU A 123 8.70 20.12 -2.26
C GLU A 123 7.82 20.14 -0.99
N SER A 124 7.67 18.98 -0.36
CA SER A 124 6.81 18.81 0.80
C SER A 124 7.53 19.28 2.06
N VAL A 125 6.86 20.14 2.82
CA VAL A 125 7.29 20.56 4.15
C VAL A 125 6.42 19.85 5.18
N TYR A 126 7.04 19.11 6.08
CA TYR A 126 6.37 18.49 7.20
C TYR A 126 6.43 19.39 8.43
N VAL A 127 5.33 19.51 9.17
CA VAL A 127 5.28 20.25 10.44
C VAL A 127 5.22 19.25 11.59
N VAL A 128 6.19 19.32 12.49
CA VAL A 128 6.35 18.37 13.60
C VAL A 128 5.15 18.46 14.55
N ALA A 129 4.54 17.31 14.81
CA ALA A 129 3.39 17.15 15.69
C ALA A 129 3.81 16.63 17.08
N PRO A 130 2.96 16.77 18.11
CA PRO A 130 3.18 16.13 19.41
C PRO A 130 3.35 14.61 19.25
N GLY A 131 4.35 14.04 19.93
CA GLY A 131 4.67 12.59 19.86
C GLY A 131 5.62 12.20 18.74
N ASP A 132 5.95 13.12 17.82
CA ASP A 132 6.85 12.82 16.72
C ASP A 132 8.29 12.57 17.19
N SER A 133 8.92 11.61 16.52
CA SER A 133 10.37 11.41 16.53
C SER A 133 10.89 11.36 15.11
N LEU A 134 12.19 11.61 14.90
CA LEU A 134 12.77 11.53 13.56
C LEU A 134 12.54 10.16 12.89
N PRO A 135 12.74 9.02 13.59
CA PRO A 135 12.43 7.72 13.01
C PRO A 135 10.96 7.58 12.62
N LEU A 136 10.04 8.10 13.43
CA LEU A 136 8.60 8.02 13.16
C LEU A 136 8.21 8.86 11.93
N ILE A 137 8.67 10.11 11.88
CA ILE A 137 8.43 11.00 10.73
C ILE A 137 9.04 10.40 9.47
N ALA A 138 10.28 9.91 9.56
CA ALA A 138 10.97 9.30 8.42
C ALA A 138 10.21 8.07 7.90
N ALA A 139 9.72 7.20 8.79
CA ALA A 139 8.90 6.05 8.41
C ALA A 139 7.58 6.47 7.74
N ARG A 140 6.87 7.44 8.33
CA ARG A 140 5.58 7.96 7.83
C ARG A 140 5.70 8.60 6.45
N LEU A 141 6.78 9.34 6.23
CA LEU A 141 7.05 10.06 4.98
C LEU A 141 7.81 9.23 3.95
N ASP A 142 8.12 7.97 4.29
CA ASP A 142 8.86 7.08 3.41
C ASP A 142 10.25 7.62 3.00
N VAL A 143 11.01 8.13 3.96
CA VAL A 143 12.36 8.64 3.75
C VAL A 143 13.31 8.06 4.78
N SER A 144 14.62 8.05 4.49
CA SER A 144 15.58 7.66 5.50
C SER A 144 15.78 8.78 6.53
N VAL A 145 16.04 8.42 7.79
CA VAL A 145 16.41 9.40 8.83
C VAL A 145 17.66 10.17 8.43
N ALA A 146 18.57 9.53 7.69
CA ALA A 146 19.79 10.16 7.21
C ALA A 146 19.48 11.25 6.17
N ASP A 147 18.63 10.97 5.19
CA ASP A 147 18.24 11.94 4.16
C ASP A 147 17.41 13.07 4.76
N LEU A 148 16.49 12.76 5.67
CA LEU A 148 15.71 13.77 6.38
C LEU A 148 16.64 14.70 7.21
N LYS A 149 17.69 14.17 7.84
CA LYS A 149 18.69 15.02 8.53
C LYS A 149 19.55 15.81 7.54
N LYS A 150 19.98 15.20 6.44
CA LYS A 150 20.81 15.84 5.41
C LYS A 150 20.11 17.04 4.77
N GLN A 151 18.80 16.92 4.54
CA GLN A 151 17.95 18.00 4.00
C GLN A 151 17.67 19.10 5.04
N ASN A 152 17.89 18.83 6.33
CA ASN A 152 17.66 19.75 7.44
C ASN A 152 18.93 19.94 8.31
N PRO A 153 20.05 20.42 7.73
CA PRO A 153 21.37 20.38 8.35
C PRO A 153 21.56 21.34 9.53
N THR A 154 20.77 22.42 9.61
CA THR A 154 20.83 23.40 10.72
C THR A 154 20.21 22.88 12.02
N ARG A 155 19.86 21.59 12.08
CA ARG A 155 19.16 20.98 13.19
C ARG A 155 20.14 20.38 14.22
N SER A 156 20.56 21.21 15.17
CA SER A 156 21.50 20.82 16.22
C SER A 156 20.86 20.31 17.52
N GLY A 157 19.52 20.23 17.60
CA GLY A 157 18.79 19.94 18.85
C GLY A 157 17.65 18.93 18.73
N PRO A 158 16.94 18.64 19.84
CA PRO A 158 15.73 17.82 19.87
C PRO A 158 14.64 18.41 18.96
N LEU A 159 13.79 17.53 18.43
CA LEU A 159 12.61 17.93 17.65
C LEU A 159 11.68 18.82 18.48
N GLN A 160 11.24 19.93 17.90
CA GLN A 160 10.29 20.85 18.52
C GLN A 160 8.94 20.76 17.81
N ILE A 161 7.85 20.77 18.57
CA ILE A 161 6.49 20.80 18.02
C ILE A 161 6.33 22.09 17.20
N GLY A 162 5.69 21.99 16.02
CA GLY A 162 5.51 23.09 15.08
C GLY A 162 6.72 23.37 14.19
N GLN A 163 7.84 22.67 14.39
CA GLN A 163 9.03 22.80 13.55
C GLN A 163 8.74 22.35 12.12
N LYS A 164 9.19 23.12 11.13
CA LYS A 164 9.12 22.74 9.71
C LYS A 164 10.35 21.93 9.31
N LEU A 165 10.13 20.79 8.67
CA LEU A 165 11.15 19.93 8.09
C LEU A 165 10.96 19.86 6.58
N LYS A 166 12.02 20.08 5.84
CA LYS A 166 12.06 19.81 4.41
C LYS A 166 12.16 18.30 4.19
N VAL A 167 11.24 17.73 3.42
CA VAL A 167 11.18 16.29 3.19
C VAL A 167 11.97 15.97 1.90
N PRO A 168 12.96 15.08 1.93
CA PRO A 168 13.67 14.66 0.74
C PRO A 168 12.75 13.86 -0.20
N GLN A 169 13.08 13.87 -1.49
CA GLN A 169 12.29 13.30 -2.60
C GLN A 169 13.02 12.13 -3.24
#